data_AF-A0A9X6FW74-F1
#
_entry.id   AF-A0A9X6FW74-F1
#
_cell.length_a   1.000
_cell.length_b   1.000
_cell.length_c   1.000
_cell.angle_alpha   90.00
_cell.angle_beta   90.00
_cell.angle_gamma   90.00
#
_symmetry.space_group_name_H-M   'P 1'
#
loop_
_entity.id
_entity.type
_entity.pdbx_description
1 polymer ?
#
loop_
_entity_poly.entity_id
_entity_poly.type
_entity_poly.pdbx_seq_one_letter_code
_entity_poly.pdbx_strand_id
1 'polypeptide(L)'
;MNNKQNPDWYRKIKKGPMENRKDEEEFISKIKQSIYENNEVDFVKHKRPFRKKALPIVVVLVCTMLFFIVQQPWLDDNESPVQSSTQIKPKTKDESAQDPSLKQFMNELYQSTNSKNENDLYKALNDEVLFKGKSYKKDELKFDEDIFHELQVALTMGGEFANDTKQVYKVPSGLTESNQRKQAHFIYATVTGNKTKILAEPKRESQVLYEVSNEMVKAWIPEKVQNDGYIKISTINGNTGYVQKEYVLTDIKYSFMFEKNNEGIWKIINIDSIW
;
A
#
# COMPACT_ATOMS: atom_id res chain seq x y z
N MET A 1 5.31 -33.86 29.60
CA MET A 1 6.16 -32.72 30.00
C MET A 1 7.37 -32.66 29.08
N ASN A 2 7.34 -31.87 28.01
CA ASN A 2 8.51 -31.66 27.15
C ASN A 2 9.07 -30.27 27.44
N ASN A 3 10.15 -30.24 28.21
CA ASN A 3 10.86 -29.01 28.53
C ASN A 3 11.75 -28.67 27.33
N LYS A 4 11.22 -27.94 26.33
CA LYS A 4 12.03 -27.42 25.22
C LYS A 4 12.94 -26.32 25.76
N GLN A 5 14.15 -26.71 26.20
CA GLN A 5 15.19 -25.73 26.48
C GLN A 5 15.72 -25.17 25.17
N ASN A 6 15.73 -23.84 25.05
CA ASN A 6 16.32 -23.16 23.91
C ASN A 6 17.82 -23.51 23.80
N PRO A 7 18.36 -23.68 22.59
CA PRO A 7 19.76 -24.01 22.36
C PRO A 7 20.70 -22.98 23.00
N ASP A 8 21.88 -23.40 23.44
CA ASP A 8 22.85 -22.50 24.11
C ASP A 8 23.27 -21.30 23.26
N TRP A 9 23.32 -21.45 21.93
CA TRP A 9 23.63 -20.35 21.02
C TRP A 9 22.58 -19.22 21.10
N TYR A 10 21.30 -19.56 21.31
CA TYR A 10 20.20 -18.60 21.39
C TYR A 10 20.34 -17.73 22.66
N ARG A 11 20.78 -18.31 23.77
CA ARG A 11 21.01 -17.57 25.03
C ARG A 11 22.24 -16.67 24.97
N LYS A 12 23.29 -17.09 24.25
CA LYS A 12 24.51 -16.29 24.08
C LYS A 12 24.26 -15.04 23.23
N ILE A 13 23.48 -15.15 22.15
CA ILE A 13 23.19 -14.00 21.27
C ILE A 13 22.17 -13.05 21.90
N LYS A 14 21.13 -13.55 22.59
CA LYS A 14 20.09 -12.71 23.22
C LYS A 14 20.62 -11.81 24.36
N LYS A 15 21.75 -12.15 24.98
CA LYS A 15 22.32 -11.43 26.13
C LYS A 15 23.49 -10.49 25.79
N GLY A 16 23.99 -10.50 24.55
CA GLY A 16 25.03 -9.59 24.09
C GLY A 16 24.46 -8.46 23.21
N PRO A 17 25.13 -7.30 23.10
CA PRO A 17 24.72 -6.26 22.18
C PRO A 17 24.94 -6.71 20.72
N MET A 18 23.93 -6.55 19.86
CA MET A 18 24.07 -6.70 18.41
C MET A 18 24.72 -5.43 17.87
N GLU A 19 26.05 -5.40 17.84
CA GLU A 19 26.81 -4.20 17.49
C GLU A 19 26.94 -4.02 15.97
N ASN A 20 26.87 -5.11 15.17
CA ASN A 20 27.06 -5.03 13.71
C ASN A 20 26.02 -5.83 12.91
N ARG A 21 25.75 -5.38 11.67
CA ARG A 21 24.80 -6.00 10.73
C ARG A 21 25.08 -7.48 10.41
N LYS A 22 26.35 -7.89 10.49
CA LYS A 22 26.76 -9.29 10.30
C LYS A 22 26.24 -10.21 11.41
N ASP A 23 26.06 -9.70 12.61
CA ASP A 23 25.56 -10.47 13.76
C ASP A 23 24.06 -10.79 13.59
N GLU A 24 23.31 -9.88 12.95
CA GLU A 24 21.89 -10.06 12.61
C GLU A 24 21.72 -11.11 11.49
N GLU A 25 22.54 -11.04 10.45
CA GLU A 25 22.53 -12.01 9.35
C GLU A 25 22.90 -13.42 9.84
N GLU A 26 23.90 -13.54 10.72
CA GLU A 26 24.29 -14.80 11.34
C GLU A 26 23.17 -15.36 12.24
N PHE A 27 22.47 -14.48 12.98
CA PHE A 27 21.34 -14.87 13.82
C PHE A 27 20.17 -15.43 13.00
N ILE A 28 19.80 -14.75 11.92
CA ILE A 28 18.73 -15.20 11.01
C ILE A 28 19.11 -16.55 10.36
N SER A 29 20.37 -16.72 9.96
CA SER A 29 20.87 -17.97 9.38
C SER A 29 20.73 -19.16 10.34
N LYS A 30 21.15 -19.00 11.60
CA LYS A 30 21.05 -20.05 12.64
C LYS A 30 19.62 -20.42 12.99
N ILE A 31 18.70 -19.45 12.98
CA ILE A 31 17.26 -19.73 13.14
C ILE A 31 16.77 -20.63 12.00
N LYS A 32 17.04 -20.25 10.75
CA LYS A 32 16.60 -21.02 9.57
C LYS A 32 17.13 -22.45 9.59
N GLN A 33 18.40 -22.66 9.94
CA GLN A 33 18.99 -23.98 10.05
C GLN A 33 18.33 -24.82 11.17
N SER A 34 18.06 -24.23 12.34
CA SER A 34 17.41 -24.98 13.43
C SER A 34 15.97 -25.40 13.14
N ILE A 35 15.27 -24.66 12.27
CA ILE A 35 13.92 -25.03 11.81
C ILE A 35 14.01 -26.20 10.84
N TYR A 36 15.02 -26.21 9.97
CA TYR A 36 15.27 -27.28 9.02
C TYR A 36 15.68 -28.59 9.72
N GLU A 37 16.60 -28.53 10.69
CA GLU A 37 17.02 -29.70 11.47
C GLU A 37 15.88 -30.27 12.34
N ASN A 38 14.99 -29.45 12.89
CA ASN A 38 13.82 -29.95 13.63
C ASN A 38 12.80 -30.66 12.72
N ASN A 39 12.77 -30.34 11.43
CA ASN A 39 11.87 -30.98 10.46
C ASN A 39 12.41 -32.33 9.97
N GLU A 40 13.72 -32.61 10.10
CA GLU A 40 14.30 -33.92 9.74
C GLU A 40 14.19 -34.99 10.84
N VAL A 41 13.85 -34.62 12.08
CA VAL A 41 13.90 -35.53 13.24
C VAL A 41 12.63 -36.39 13.42
N ASP A 42 11.53 -36.12 12.70
CA ASP A 42 10.27 -36.87 12.87
C ASP A 42 10.16 -38.18 12.06
N PHE A 43 11.23 -38.66 11.42
CA PHE A 43 11.25 -40.01 10.83
C PHE A 43 12.06 -41.00 11.67
N VAL A 44 11.43 -41.53 12.72
CA VAL A 44 11.95 -42.68 13.48
C VAL A 44 11.96 -43.94 12.60
N LYS A 45 13.11 -44.25 11.99
CA LYS A 45 13.35 -45.55 11.34
C LYS A 45 13.70 -46.61 12.39
N HIS A 46 12.72 -47.41 12.81
CA HIS A 46 12.99 -48.70 13.45
C HIS A 46 13.63 -49.67 12.43
N LYS A 47 14.89 -50.07 12.66
CA LYS A 47 15.55 -51.17 11.94
C LYS A 47 15.65 -52.40 12.84
N ARG A 48 14.96 -53.48 12.47
CA ARG A 48 15.31 -54.86 12.88
C ARG A 48 15.92 -55.59 11.68
N PRO A 49 16.88 -56.51 11.88
CA PRO A 49 17.57 -57.16 10.78
C PRO A 49 16.79 -58.40 10.33
N PHE A 50 16.44 -58.49 9.05
CA PHE A 50 15.95 -59.74 8.46
C PHE A 50 16.87 -60.22 7.35
N ARG A 51 17.22 -61.51 7.45
CA ARG A 51 18.16 -62.26 6.62
C ARG A 51 17.72 -62.32 5.15
N LYS A 52 18.74 -62.37 4.28
CA LYS A 52 18.69 -62.64 2.83
C LYS A 52 17.87 -63.89 2.49
N LYS A 53 16.98 -63.79 1.50
CA LYS A 53 16.81 -64.80 0.44
C LYS A 53 16.52 -64.11 -0.89
N ALA A 54 17.04 -64.72 -1.95
CA ALA A 54 17.21 -64.17 -3.28
C ALA A 54 15.92 -64.21 -4.12
N LEU A 55 15.70 -63.12 -4.85
CA LEU A 55 14.90 -62.94 -6.09
C LEU A 55 13.39 -63.30 -6.07
N PRO A 56 12.54 -62.52 -6.77
CA PRO A 56 12.79 -62.10 -8.13
C PRO A 56 12.81 -60.57 -8.34
N ILE A 57 13.90 -60.12 -8.94
CA ILE A 57 14.16 -58.77 -9.48
C ILE A 57 13.06 -58.30 -10.46
N VAL A 58 12.16 -59.19 -10.91
CA VAL A 58 11.06 -58.88 -11.81
C VAL A 58 9.93 -58.08 -11.12
N VAL A 59 9.58 -58.38 -9.87
CA VAL A 59 8.56 -57.60 -9.15
C VAL A 59 9.08 -56.23 -8.75
N VAL A 60 10.39 -56.11 -8.48
CA VAL A 60 11.02 -54.83 -8.18
C VAL A 60 11.07 -53.93 -9.42
N LEU A 61 11.34 -54.48 -10.62
CA LEU A 61 11.33 -53.70 -11.87
C LEU A 61 9.93 -53.25 -12.30
N VAL A 62 8.91 -54.09 -12.09
CA VAL A 62 7.50 -53.71 -12.34
C VAL A 62 7.03 -52.70 -11.29
N CYS A 63 7.40 -52.87 -10.02
CA CYS A 63 7.11 -51.87 -8.99
C CYS A 63 7.90 -50.57 -9.19
N THR A 64 9.15 -50.57 -9.68
CA THR A 64 9.85 -49.32 -9.98
C THR A 64 9.27 -48.63 -11.20
N MET A 65 8.84 -49.34 -12.25
CA MET A 65 8.09 -48.73 -13.35
C MET A 65 6.73 -48.18 -12.90
N LEU A 66 6.00 -48.89 -12.03
CA LEU A 66 4.78 -48.36 -11.42
C LEU A 66 5.05 -47.19 -10.47
N PHE A 67 6.17 -47.17 -9.76
CA PHE A 67 6.60 -46.01 -8.98
C PHE A 67 7.05 -44.84 -9.86
N PHE A 68 7.54 -45.06 -11.08
CA PHE A 68 7.76 -43.97 -12.05
C PHE A 68 6.47 -43.45 -12.68
N ILE A 69 5.41 -44.27 -12.75
CA ILE A 69 4.07 -43.84 -13.21
C ILE A 69 3.29 -43.15 -12.06
N VAL A 70 3.48 -43.59 -10.81
CA VAL A 70 2.81 -43.05 -9.61
C VAL A 70 3.60 -41.90 -8.95
N GLN A 71 4.90 -41.83 -9.18
CA GLN A 71 5.77 -40.68 -8.88
C GLN A 71 6.26 -40.02 -10.17
N GLN A 72 5.37 -39.80 -11.14
CA GLN A 72 5.38 -38.43 -11.64
C GLN A 72 4.89 -37.59 -10.45
N PRO A 73 5.76 -36.89 -9.68
CA PRO A 73 5.31 -35.60 -9.22
C PRO A 73 4.85 -34.96 -10.51
N TRP A 74 3.57 -34.61 -10.53
CA TRP A 74 3.03 -33.78 -11.55
C TRP A 74 4.15 -32.82 -11.96
N LEU A 75 4.50 -32.82 -13.23
CA LEU A 75 4.74 -31.54 -13.85
C LEU A 75 3.40 -30.80 -13.62
N ASP A 76 3.18 -30.33 -12.40
CA ASP A 76 2.64 -29.02 -12.19
C ASP A 76 3.66 -28.22 -12.99
N ASP A 77 3.35 -28.03 -14.28
CA ASP A 77 3.46 -26.71 -14.86
C ASP A 77 3.17 -25.82 -13.66
N ASN A 78 4.19 -25.12 -13.15
CA ASN A 78 3.98 -24.09 -12.16
C ASN A 78 2.94 -23.20 -12.85
N GLU A 79 1.66 -23.46 -12.60
CA GLU A 79 0.58 -22.63 -13.06
C GLU A 79 0.98 -21.33 -12.42
N SER A 80 1.42 -20.42 -13.27
CA SER A 80 1.84 -19.10 -12.86
C SER A 80 0.74 -18.64 -11.92
N PRO A 81 1.07 -18.37 -10.64
CA PRO A 81 0.13 -18.43 -9.52
C PRO A 81 -1.17 -17.84 -10.01
N VAL A 82 -2.22 -18.67 -10.17
CA VAL A 82 -3.40 -18.35 -11.00
C VAL A 82 -3.77 -16.92 -10.71
N GLN A 83 -3.38 -16.03 -11.63
CA GLN A 83 -3.56 -14.61 -11.45
C GLN A 83 -5.07 -14.48 -11.49
N SER A 84 -5.68 -14.27 -10.31
CA SER A 84 -7.13 -14.24 -10.16
C SER A 84 -7.69 -13.45 -11.34
N SER A 85 -8.55 -14.07 -12.14
CA SER A 85 -9.15 -13.43 -13.33
C SER A 85 -9.95 -12.17 -12.97
N THR A 86 -10.10 -11.91 -11.67
CA THR A 86 -10.70 -10.73 -11.07
C THR A 86 -9.64 -9.81 -10.44
N GLN A 87 -8.39 -9.81 -10.93
CA GLN A 87 -7.39 -8.87 -10.43
C GLN A 87 -7.77 -7.45 -10.87
N ILE A 88 -8.47 -6.73 -9.99
CA ILE A 88 -8.66 -5.30 -10.12
C ILE A 88 -7.26 -4.70 -10.08
N LYS A 89 -6.74 -4.30 -11.24
CA LYS A 89 -5.48 -3.56 -11.31
C LYS A 89 -5.81 -2.11 -10.93
N PRO A 90 -5.49 -1.66 -9.71
CA PRO A 90 -5.66 -0.26 -9.37
C PRO A 90 -4.81 0.54 -10.37
N LYS A 91 -5.44 1.52 -11.02
CA LYS A 91 -4.75 2.48 -11.87
C LYS A 91 -4.86 3.83 -11.19
N THR A 92 -3.72 4.42 -10.88
CA THR A 92 -3.63 5.86 -10.70
C THR A 92 -3.79 6.51 -12.06
N LYS A 93 -4.52 7.63 -12.08
CA LYS A 93 -4.65 8.45 -13.27
C LYS A 93 -3.55 9.51 -13.22
N ASP A 94 -2.72 9.59 -14.25
CA ASP A 94 -1.71 10.63 -14.42
C ASP A 94 -1.83 11.21 -15.83
N GLU A 95 -2.42 12.41 -15.91
CA GLU A 95 -2.60 13.13 -17.16
C GLU A 95 -1.47 14.12 -17.45
N SER A 96 -0.43 14.19 -16.61
CA SER A 96 0.68 15.13 -16.78
C SER A 96 1.38 14.99 -18.13
N ALA A 97 1.42 13.79 -18.71
CA ALA A 97 2.02 13.53 -20.02
C ALA A 97 1.27 14.17 -21.20
N GLN A 98 0.04 14.67 -20.99
CA GLN A 98 -0.73 15.34 -22.04
C GLN A 98 -0.30 16.80 -22.27
N ASP A 99 0.43 17.42 -21.32
CA ASP A 99 1.03 18.75 -21.49
C ASP A 99 2.54 18.67 -21.15
N PRO A 100 3.44 18.83 -22.13
CA PRO A 100 4.88 18.79 -21.90
C PRO A 100 5.39 19.80 -20.86
N SER A 101 4.81 21.00 -20.78
CA SER A 101 5.24 22.01 -19.80
C SER A 101 4.80 21.66 -18.39
N LEU A 102 3.62 21.02 -18.26
CA LEU A 102 3.17 20.44 -16.99
C LEU A 102 4.09 19.30 -16.56
N LYS A 103 4.45 18.39 -17.48
CA LYS A 103 5.32 17.26 -17.15
C LYS A 103 6.69 17.73 -16.67
N GLN A 104 7.25 18.74 -17.32
CA GLN A 104 8.49 19.36 -16.89
C GLN A 104 8.35 19.98 -15.49
N PHE A 105 7.33 20.81 -15.27
CA PHE A 105 7.06 21.43 -13.97
C PHE A 105 6.93 20.38 -12.85
N MET A 106 6.20 19.29 -13.09
CA MET A 106 6.04 18.21 -12.11
C MET A 106 7.36 17.51 -11.78
N ASN A 107 8.22 17.29 -12.78
CA ASN A 107 9.53 16.70 -12.56
C ASN A 107 10.41 17.62 -11.71
N GLU A 108 10.43 18.92 -12.00
CA GLU A 108 11.18 19.93 -11.21
C GLU A 108 10.65 19.98 -9.77
N LEU A 109 9.33 20.06 -9.59
CA LEU A 109 8.70 20.06 -8.29
C LEU A 109 9.00 18.79 -7.50
N TYR A 110 9.00 17.62 -8.15
CA TYR A 110 9.37 16.35 -7.53
C TYR A 110 10.83 16.35 -7.02
N GLN A 111 11.77 16.89 -7.81
CA GLN A 111 13.17 17.02 -7.38
C GLN A 111 13.32 17.98 -6.20
N SER A 112 12.68 19.16 -6.25
CA SER A 112 12.68 20.12 -5.15
C SER A 112 12.04 19.54 -3.88
N THR A 113 10.98 18.74 -4.04
CA THR A 113 10.31 18.07 -2.92
C THR A 113 11.23 17.02 -2.26
N ASN A 114 11.90 16.18 -3.05
CA ASN A 114 12.81 15.14 -2.54
C ASN A 114 14.04 15.72 -1.83
N SER A 115 14.51 16.88 -2.29
CA SER A 115 15.61 17.62 -1.67
C SER A 115 15.17 18.51 -0.50
N LYS A 116 13.86 18.57 -0.21
CA LYS A 116 13.24 19.44 0.80
C LYS A 116 13.66 20.90 0.64
N ASN A 117 13.74 21.40 -0.59
CA ASN A 117 14.17 22.76 -0.88
C ASN A 117 13.00 23.74 -0.77
N GLU A 118 12.91 24.43 0.37
CA GLU A 118 11.86 25.44 0.61
C GLU A 118 11.85 26.55 -0.42
N ASN A 119 13.02 27.08 -0.80
CA ASN A 119 13.10 28.19 -1.75
C ASN A 119 12.47 27.83 -3.10
N ASP A 120 12.66 26.60 -3.55
CA ASP A 120 12.07 26.15 -4.81
C ASP A 120 10.57 25.85 -4.67
N LEU A 121 10.13 25.36 -3.50
CA LEU A 121 8.71 25.23 -3.20
C LEU A 121 8.01 26.60 -3.22
N TYR A 122 8.58 27.63 -2.57
CA TYR A 122 8.03 29.00 -2.61
C TYR A 122 8.04 29.59 -4.02
N LYS A 123 9.04 29.28 -4.86
CA LYS A 123 9.01 29.65 -6.28
C LYS A 123 7.90 28.95 -7.04
N ALA A 124 7.52 27.73 -6.67
CA ALA A 124 6.44 27.00 -7.30
C ALA A 124 5.05 27.53 -6.90
N LEU A 125 4.94 28.30 -5.81
CA LEU A 125 3.70 28.95 -5.41
C LEU A 125 3.32 30.11 -6.34
N ASN A 126 2.02 30.29 -6.55
CA ASN A 126 1.48 31.54 -7.06
C ASN A 126 1.63 32.66 -6.02
N ASP A 127 1.52 33.93 -6.43
CA ASP A 127 1.65 35.07 -5.50
C ASP A 127 0.57 35.06 -4.41
N GLU A 128 -0.64 34.61 -4.77
CA GLU A 128 -1.74 34.35 -3.87
C GLU A 128 -2.12 32.86 -3.93
N VAL A 129 -2.14 32.21 -2.77
CA VAL A 129 -2.39 30.77 -2.61
C VAL A 129 -3.52 30.54 -1.64
N LEU A 130 -4.47 29.69 -2.03
CA LEU A 130 -5.48 29.17 -1.12
C LEU A 130 -4.88 28.03 -0.30
N PHE A 131 -4.84 28.18 1.03
CA PHE A 131 -4.42 27.13 1.94
C PHE A 131 -5.53 26.84 2.95
N LYS A 132 -6.04 25.61 2.96
CA LYS A 132 -7.16 25.18 3.84
C LYS A 132 -8.36 26.12 3.75
N GLY A 133 -8.72 26.52 2.53
CA GLY A 133 -9.84 27.43 2.24
C GLY A 133 -9.61 28.91 2.57
N LYS A 134 -8.41 29.31 3.00
CA LYS A 134 -8.07 30.72 3.27
C LYS A 134 -7.03 31.22 2.28
N SER A 135 -7.15 32.47 1.85
CA SER A 135 -6.17 33.09 0.95
C SER A 135 -4.98 33.65 1.72
N TYR A 136 -3.78 33.44 1.18
CA TYR A 136 -2.53 33.94 1.71
C TYR A 136 -1.66 34.48 0.59
N LYS A 137 -0.88 35.52 0.88
CA LYS A 137 0.29 35.83 0.04
C LYS A 137 1.36 34.77 0.26
N LYS A 138 2.07 34.37 -0.79
CA LYS A 138 3.08 33.31 -0.68
C LYS A 138 4.13 33.55 0.41
N ASP A 139 4.51 34.81 0.65
CA ASP A 139 5.53 35.18 1.64
C ASP A 139 5.01 35.13 3.09
N GLU A 140 3.68 35.09 3.28
CA GLU A 140 3.03 34.95 4.58
C GLU A 140 2.78 33.48 4.94
N LEU A 141 2.77 32.61 3.94
CA LEU A 141 2.54 31.19 4.10
C LEU A 141 3.77 30.56 4.76
N LYS A 142 3.55 29.75 5.79
CA LYS A 142 4.61 28.95 6.42
C LYS A 142 4.20 27.50 6.39
N PHE A 143 5.08 26.67 5.83
CA PHE A 143 4.91 25.24 5.83
C PHE A 143 5.60 24.60 7.02
N ASP A 144 5.03 23.50 7.51
CA ASP A 144 5.74 22.56 8.37
C ASP A 144 6.62 21.63 7.53
N GLU A 145 7.56 20.92 8.16
CA GLU A 145 8.41 19.94 7.47
C GLU A 145 7.59 18.81 6.81
N ASP A 146 6.37 18.59 7.31
CA ASP A 146 5.45 17.58 6.82
C ASP A 146 4.93 17.91 5.41
N ILE A 147 4.88 19.19 4.98
CA ILE A 147 4.37 19.53 3.64
C ILE A 147 5.10 18.82 2.52
N PHE A 148 6.42 18.61 2.66
CA PHE A 148 7.22 17.94 1.65
C PHE A 148 6.84 16.47 1.54
N HIS A 149 6.56 15.83 2.69
CA HIS A 149 6.07 14.46 2.70
C HIS A 149 4.69 14.38 2.04
N GLU A 150 3.77 15.26 2.42
CA GLU A 150 2.41 15.31 1.87
C GLU A 150 2.41 15.56 0.35
N LEU A 151 3.24 16.49 -0.12
CA LEU A 151 3.41 16.77 -1.55
C LEU A 151 4.04 15.60 -2.28
N GLN A 152 5.07 14.96 -1.70
CA GLN A 152 5.71 13.78 -2.29
C GLN A 152 4.68 12.66 -2.50
N VAL A 153 3.91 12.31 -1.47
CA VAL A 153 2.88 11.28 -1.56
C VAL A 153 1.86 11.65 -2.64
N ALA A 154 1.33 12.88 -2.63
CA ALA A 154 0.36 13.33 -3.62
C ALA A 154 0.88 13.25 -5.07
N LEU A 155 2.12 13.66 -5.31
CA LEU A 155 2.75 13.60 -6.64
C LEU A 155 2.92 12.16 -7.13
N THR A 156 3.29 11.22 -6.26
CA THR A 156 3.44 9.80 -6.65
C THR A 156 2.13 9.14 -7.06
N MET A 157 1.00 9.67 -6.59
CA MET A 157 -0.34 9.16 -6.91
C MET A 157 -0.89 9.69 -8.24
N GLY A 158 -0.13 10.54 -8.96
CA GLY A 158 -0.55 11.12 -10.21
C GLY A 158 -1.65 12.18 -10.03
N GLY A 159 -2.14 12.71 -11.14
CA GLY A 159 -3.16 13.75 -11.15
C GLY A 159 -3.98 13.78 -12.42
N GLU A 160 -4.97 14.64 -12.44
CA GLU A 160 -5.87 14.85 -13.56
C GLU A 160 -6.16 16.33 -13.79
N PHE A 161 -6.55 16.67 -15.01
CA PHE A 161 -7.02 18.03 -15.30
C PHE A 161 -8.40 18.25 -14.66
N ALA A 162 -8.52 19.36 -13.94
CA ALA A 162 -9.76 19.76 -13.27
C ALA A 162 -10.69 20.56 -14.20
N ASN A 163 -10.24 20.89 -15.43
CA ASN A 163 -11.03 21.62 -16.41
C ASN A 163 -10.75 21.17 -17.86
N ASP A 164 -11.71 21.40 -18.74
CA ASP A 164 -11.63 21.02 -20.16
C ASP A 164 -10.54 21.78 -20.92
N THR A 165 -10.20 22.99 -20.46
CA THR A 165 -9.14 23.83 -21.03
C THR A 165 -7.73 23.35 -20.67
N LYS A 166 -7.63 22.34 -19.79
CA LYS A 166 -6.37 21.76 -19.30
C LYS A 166 -5.40 22.81 -18.73
N GLN A 167 -5.95 23.87 -18.15
CA GLN A 167 -5.17 24.91 -17.47
C GLN A 167 -5.07 24.67 -15.97
N VAL A 168 -5.90 23.79 -15.41
CA VAL A 168 -5.88 23.45 -13.99
C VAL A 168 -5.65 21.95 -13.85
N TYR A 169 -4.65 21.58 -13.05
CA TYR A 169 -4.29 20.20 -12.77
C TYR A 169 -4.34 19.96 -11.26
N LYS A 170 -4.82 18.79 -10.84
CA LYS A 170 -4.97 18.42 -9.42
C LYS A 170 -4.26 17.12 -9.11
N VAL A 171 -3.54 17.09 -8.00
CA VAL A 171 -2.98 15.88 -7.38
C VAL A 171 -3.48 15.74 -5.93
N PRO A 172 -3.62 14.53 -5.39
CA PRO A 172 -3.64 13.27 -6.12
C PRO A 172 -4.92 13.18 -6.97
N SER A 173 -4.90 12.41 -8.06
CA SER A 173 -6.15 11.96 -8.71
C SER A 173 -6.84 10.92 -7.85
N GLY A 174 -6.08 10.04 -7.21
CA GLY A 174 -6.60 8.86 -6.50
C GLY A 174 -6.72 7.65 -7.44
N LEU A 175 -7.36 6.60 -6.93
CA LEU A 175 -7.57 5.35 -7.66
C LEU A 175 -8.97 5.31 -8.25
N THR A 176 -9.10 4.76 -9.46
CA THR A 176 -10.40 4.46 -10.06
C THR A 176 -10.58 2.95 -10.16
N GLU A 177 -11.83 2.49 -10.02
CA GLU A 177 -12.17 1.12 -10.37
C GLU A 177 -12.38 1.04 -11.89
N SER A 178 -11.73 0.07 -12.54
CA SER A 178 -11.73 -0.07 -14.00
C SER A 178 -13.11 -0.33 -14.63
N ASN A 179 -14.12 -0.64 -13.83
CA ASN A 179 -15.47 -1.04 -14.24
C ASN A 179 -16.54 0.05 -14.01
N GLN A 180 -16.21 1.22 -13.45
CA GLN A 180 -17.20 2.26 -13.15
C GLN A 180 -17.25 3.35 -14.23
N ARG A 181 -18.47 3.75 -14.64
CA ARG A 181 -18.74 4.80 -15.64
C ARG A 181 -18.51 6.22 -15.11
N LYS A 182 -18.62 6.43 -13.79
CA LYS A 182 -18.23 7.68 -13.13
C LYS A 182 -16.87 7.45 -12.49
N GLN A 183 -15.89 8.30 -12.80
CA GLN A 183 -14.55 8.27 -12.24
C GLN A 183 -14.58 8.79 -10.79
N ALA A 184 -15.33 8.11 -9.92
CA ALA A 184 -15.20 8.35 -8.49
C ALA A 184 -13.83 7.85 -8.07
N HIS A 185 -13.04 8.73 -7.48
CA HIS A 185 -11.70 8.40 -7.03
C HIS A 185 -11.74 7.96 -5.57
N PHE A 186 -10.88 7.00 -5.23
CA PHE A 186 -10.71 6.56 -3.85
C PHE A 186 -9.23 6.46 -3.49
N ILE A 187 -8.95 6.45 -2.20
CA ILE A 187 -7.65 6.07 -1.65
C ILE A 187 -7.84 4.90 -0.70
N TYR A 188 -6.76 4.17 -0.41
CA TYR A 188 -6.78 3.26 0.72
C TYR A 188 -6.54 4.05 2.00
N ALA A 189 -7.35 3.78 3.01
CA ALA A 189 -7.27 4.39 4.32
C ALA A 189 -7.57 3.33 5.39
N THR A 190 -7.28 3.64 6.65
CA THR A 190 -7.61 2.78 7.79
C THR A 190 -8.70 3.44 8.62
N VAL A 191 -9.82 2.74 8.83
CA VAL A 191 -10.78 3.13 9.87
C VAL A 191 -10.25 2.65 11.20
N THR A 192 -9.87 3.58 12.05
CA THR A 192 -9.26 3.34 13.36
C THR A 192 -10.30 3.27 14.47
N GLY A 193 -9.91 2.68 15.60
CA GLY A 193 -10.75 2.52 16.79
C GLY A 193 -11.31 1.11 16.94
N ASN A 194 -12.07 0.91 18.01
CA ASN A 194 -12.72 -0.36 18.31
C ASN A 194 -14.24 -0.20 18.12
N LYS A 195 -14.83 -1.06 17.29
CA LYS A 195 -16.27 -1.03 16.96
C LYS A 195 -16.72 0.33 16.44
N THR A 196 -15.92 0.91 15.56
CA THR A 196 -16.23 2.16 14.89
C THR A 196 -17.46 1.96 14.02
N LYS A 197 -18.48 2.78 14.24
CA LYS A 197 -19.79 2.65 13.60
C LYS A 197 -19.73 3.13 12.15
N ILE A 198 -20.24 2.31 11.24
CA ILE A 198 -20.44 2.66 9.84
C ILE A 198 -21.92 2.94 9.61
N LEU A 199 -22.22 4.13 9.10
CA LEU A 199 -23.55 4.69 8.99
C LEU A 199 -24.11 4.54 7.57
N ALA A 200 -25.44 4.46 7.46
CA ALA A 200 -26.14 4.44 6.18
C ALA A 200 -26.07 5.78 5.44
N GLU A 201 -26.10 6.89 6.18
CA GLU A 201 -26.06 8.26 5.67
C GLU A 201 -24.99 9.08 6.42
N PRO A 202 -24.44 10.16 5.82
CA PRO A 202 -23.42 11.02 6.42
C PRO A 202 -24.00 11.97 7.50
N LYS A 203 -24.68 11.43 8.50
CA LYS A 203 -25.28 12.20 9.59
C LYS A 203 -25.28 11.40 10.90
N ARG A 204 -25.14 12.12 12.02
CA ARG A 204 -24.97 11.52 13.36
C ARG A 204 -26.09 10.56 13.75
N GLU A 205 -27.33 10.92 13.43
CA GLU A 205 -28.54 10.15 13.78
C GLU A 205 -28.87 9.05 12.77
N SER A 206 -27.99 8.76 11.82
CA SER A 206 -28.19 7.69 10.84
C SER A 206 -28.18 6.32 11.52
N GLN A 207 -28.93 5.39 10.92
CA GLN A 207 -28.82 3.97 11.24
C GLN A 207 -27.35 3.50 11.07
N VAL A 208 -26.89 2.70 12.04
CA VAL A 208 -25.63 1.96 11.98
C VAL A 208 -25.85 0.70 11.13
N LEU A 209 -25.10 0.55 10.05
CA LEU A 209 -25.14 -0.62 9.19
C LEU A 209 -24.32 -1.78 9.79
N TYR A 210 -23.10 -1.47 10.22
CA TYR A 210 -22.15 -2.42 10.81
C TYR A 210 -21.06 -1.67 11.57
N GLU A 211 -20.20 -2.40 12.26
CA GLU A 211 -19.06 -1.88 13.01
C GLU A 211 -17.76 -2.49 12.47
N VAL A 212 -16.68 -1.71 12.47
CA VAL A 212 -15.34 -2.15 12.07
C VAL A 212 -14.32 -1.81 13.15
N SER A 213 -13.20 -2.54 13.19
CA SER A 213 -12.11 -2.29 14.16
C SER A 213 -10.76 -2.31 13.47
N ASN A 214 -10.09 -1.16 13.37
CA ASN A 214 -8.79 -1.00 12.73
C ASN A 214 -8.71 -1.67 11.34
N GLU A 215 -9.69 -1.36 10.49
CA GLU A 215 -9.89 -2.03 9.20
C GLU A 215 -9.45 -1.14 8.04
N MET A 216 -8.74 -1.73 7.07
CA MET A 216 -8.37 -1.06 5.83
C MET A 216 -9.57 -1.01 4.88
N VAL A 217 -9.83 0.17 4.32
CA VAL A 217 -11.00 0.44 3.48
C VAL A 217 -10.59 1.24 2.25
N LYS A 218 -11.44 1.22 1.23
CA LYS A 218 -11.46 2.25 0.18
C LYS A 218 -12.19 3.46 0.75
N ALA A 219 -11.55 4.61 0.81
CA ALA A 219 -12.16 5.88 1.18
C ALA A 219 -12.35 6.73 -0.08
N TRP A 220 -13.60 7.06 -0.39
CA TRP A 220 -13.95 7.80 -1.59
C TRP A 220 -13.64 9.28 -1.42
N ILE A 221 -12.86 9.85 -2.33
CA ILE A 221 -12.57 11.28 -2.38
C ILE A 221 -13.84 12.01 -2.81
N PRO A 222 -14.34 12.98 -2.04
CA PRO A 222 -15.55 13.69 -2.40
C PRO A 222 -15.33 14.59 -3.63
N GLU A 223 -16.32 14.63 -4.53
CA GLU A 223 -16.29 15.53 -5.70
C GLU A 223 -16.41 17.02 -5.29
N LYS A 224 -16.96 17.30 -4.10
CA LYS A 224 -17.15 18.65 -3.56
C LYS A 224 -16.44 18.78 -2.20
N VAL A 225 -15.80 19.92 -1.97
CA VAL A 225 -15.04 20.25 -0.75
C VAL A 225 -15.92 20.26 0.52
N GLN A 226 -17.25 20.38 0.37
CA GLN A 226 -18.17 20.38 1.50
C GLN A 226 -18.53 18.95 1.88
N ASN A 227 -17.78 18.43 2.83
CA ASN A 227 -18.05 17.15 3.44
C ASN A 227 -18.55 17.40 4.87
N ASP A 228 -19.70 16.84 5.23
CA ASP A 228 -20.38 17.06 6.53
C ASP A 228 -19.61 16.41 7.72
N GLY A 229 -18.31 16.19 7.57
CA GLY A 229 -17.45 15.46 8.49
C GLY A 229 -17.50 13.94 8.32
N TYR A 230 -18.10 13.43 7.24
CA TYR A 230 -18.25 11.98 7.00
C TYR A 230 -17.62 11.54 5.69
N ILE A 231 -16.83 10.49 5.72
CA ILE A 231 -16.19 9.91 4.53
C ILE A 231 -16.97 8.68 4.13
N LYS A 232 -17.34 8.61 2.84
CA LYS A 232 -17.87 7.37 2.26
C LYS A 232 -16.73 6.36 2.17
N ILE A 233 -16.97 5.16 2.69
CA ILE A 233 -15.99 4.07 2.67
C ILE A 233 -16.60 2.78 2.12
N SER A 234 -15.75 1.93 1.57
CA SER A 234 -16.09 0.55 1.22
C SER A 234 -15.05 -0.39 1.82
N THR A 235 -15.49 -1.39 2.60
CA THR A 235 -14.60 -2.43 3.11
C THR A 235 -14.10 -3.29 1.97
N ILE A 236 -13.02 -4.05 2.22
CA ILE A 236 -12.45 -4.98 1.22
C ILE A 236 -13.50 -6.02 0.77
N ASN A 237 -14.42 -6.39 1.66
CA ASN A 237 -15.50 -7.33 1.37
C ASN A 237 -16.71 -6.69 0.65
N GLY A 238 -16.64 -5.41 0.29
CA GLY A 238 -17.64 -4.71 -0.53
C GLY A 238 -18.76 -4.01 0.25
N ASN A 239 -18.78 -4.07 1.58
CA ASN A 239 -19.75 -3.32 2.38
C ASN A 239 -19.44 -1.83 2.30
N THR A 240 -20.45 -1.00 2.04
CA THR A 240 -20.28 0.45 1.86
C THR A 240 -21.13 1.20 2.87
N GLY A 241 -20.60 2.32 3.35
CA GLY A 241 -21.31 3.25 4.24
C GLY A 241 -20.48 4.50 4.51
N TYR A 242 -20.81 5.20 5.59
CA TYR A 242 -20.19 6.47 5.97
C TYR A 242 -19.58 6.38 7.37
N VAL A 243 -18.42 7.00 7.55
CA VAL A 243 -17.73 7.06 8.84
C VAL A 243 -17.26 8.49 9.10
N GLN A 244 -17.20 8.92 10.36
CA GLN A 244 -16.69 10.25 10.67
C GLN A 244 -15.21 10.36 10.28
N LYS A 245 -14.83 11.51 9.71
CA LYS A 245 -13.49 11.82 9.23
C LYS A 245 -12.41 11.59 10.28
N GLU A 246 -12.71 11.87 11.55
CA GLU A 246 -11.77 11.70 12.66
C GLU A 246 -11.34 10.24 12.89
N TYR A 247 -12.12 9.25 12.44
CA TYR A 247 -11.74 7.85 12.53
C TYR A 247 -10.97 7.34 11.31
N VAL A 248 -10.81 8.16 10.27
CA VAL A 248 -10.12 7.75 9.03
C VAL A 248 -8.68 8.24 9.06
N LEU A 249 -7.76 7.29 9.16
CA LEU A 249 -6.32 7.53 9.05
C LEU A 249 -5.86 7.28 7.61
N THR A 250 -5.13 8.25 7.06
CA THR A 250 -4.55 8.20 5.72
C THR A 250 -3.16 8.84 5.70
N ASP A 251 -2.30 8.34 4.82
CA ASP A 251 -0.96 8.87 4.58
C ASP A 251 -0.97 10.14 3.72
N ILE A 252 -2.14 10.58 3.23
CA ILE A 252 -2.29 11.78 2.42
C ILE A 252 -3.36 12.71 2.99
N LYS A 253 -2.95 13.89 3.43
CA LYS A 253 -3.86 14.88 4.04
C LYS A 253 -4.30 15.94 3.05
N TYR A 254 -3.44 16.29 2.09
CA TYR A 254 -3.66 17.41 1.18
C TYR A 254 -3.77 17.01 -0.29
N SER A 255 -4.59 17.77 -1.00
CA SER A 255 -4.57 17.89 -2.45
C SER A 255 -3.93 19.21 -2.84
N PHE A 256 -3.24 19.21 -3.97
CA PHE A 256 -2.56 20.36 -4.54
C PHE A 256 -3.15 20.63 -5.91
N MET A 257 -3.58 21.87 -6.16
CA MET A 257 -4.02 22.33 -7.47
C MET A 257 -2.99 23.28 -8.05
N PHE A 258 -2.72 23.08 -9.33
CA PHE A 258 -1.78 23.84 -10.12
C PHE A 258 -2.53 24.50 -11.26
N GLU A 259 -2.18 25.74 -11.56
CA GLU A 259 -2.74 26.49 -12.67
C GLU A 259 -1.64 27.00 -13.58
N LYS A 260 -1.90 26.92 -14.89
CA LYS A 260 -1.06 27.48 -15.93
C LYS A 260 -1.49 28.92 -16.19
N ASN A 261 -0.57 29.86 -16.02
CA ASN A 261 -0.83 31.26 -16.29
C ASN A 261 -0.74 31.57 -17.81
N ASN A 262 -1.05 32.82 -18.17
CA ASN A 262 -1.01 33.30 -19.57
C ASN A 262 0.38 33.23 -20.23
N GLU A 263 1.45 33.12 -19.43
CA GLU A 263 2.83 32.96 -19.90
C GLU A 263 3.21 31.48 -20.07
N GLY A 264 2.29 30.56 -19.78
CA GLY A 264 2.50 29.12 -19.86
C GLY A 264 3.21 28.51 -18.65
N ILE A 265 3.39 29.28 -17.57
CA ILE A 265 4.06 28.87 -16.34
C ILE A 265 3.03 28.25 -15.39
N TRP A 266 3.34 27.06 -14.88
CA TRP A 266 2.55 26.38 -13.87
C TRP A 266 2.92 26.85 -12.46
N LYS A 267 1.92 27.08 -11.62
CA LYS A 267 2.08 27.45 -10.21
C LYS A 267 1.06 26.72 -9.33
N ILE A 268 1.43 26.44 -8.09
CA ILE A 268 0.51 25.97 -7.06
C ILE A 268 -0.42 27.13 -6.68
N ILE A 269 -1.72 26.93 -6.84
CA ILE A 269 -2.75 27.93 -6.50
C ILE A 269 -3.58 27.54 -5.28
N ASN A 270 -3.67 26.24 -4.97
CA ASN A 270 -4.46 25.76 -3.84
C ASN A 270 -3.84 24.51 -3.22
N ILE A 271 -3.82 24.47 -1.90
CA ILE A 271 -3.45 23.34 -1.08
C ILE A 271 -4.57 23.16 -0.04
N ASP A 272 -5.38 22.11 -0.19
CA ASP A 272 -6.56 21.87 0.66
C ASP A 272 -6.64 20.43 1.13
N SER A 273 -7.44 20.17 2.17
CA SER A 273 -7.70 18.81 2.62
C SER A 273 -8.24 17.96 1.46
N ILE A 274 -7.81 16.70 1.37
CA ILE A 274 -8.39 15.76 0.40
C ILE A 274 -9.86 15.38 0.72
N TRP A 275 -10.38 15.84 1.86
CA TRP A 275 -11.65 15.46 2.47
C TRP A 275 -12.64 16.59 2.53
#